data_AF-A0AA95F2H8-F1
#
_entry.id   AF-A0AA95F2H8-F1
#
_cell.length_a   1.000
_cell.length_b   1.000
_cell.length_c   1.000
_cell.angle_alpha   90.00
_cell.angle_beta   90.00
_cell.angle_gamma   90.00
#
_symmetry.space_group_name_H-M   'P 1'
#
loop_
_entity.id
_entity.type
_entity.pdbx_description
1 polymer ?
#
loop_
_entity_poly.entity_id
_entity_poly.type
_entity_poly.pdbx_seq_one_letter_code
_entity_poly.pdbx_strand_id
1 'polypeptide(L)' 'MCLPRVTAATVVDHVTKDSKKTEDGFFAGPFQSLCKTHHDSTKQREEKRGRIIGCDDDGVPLDPNHHWNR' A
#
# COMPACT_ATOMS: atom_id res chain seq x y z
N MET A 1 -2.55 3.99 21.31
CA MET A 1 -1.82 3.31 20.22
C MET A 1 -2.35 1.89 20.12
N CYS A 2 -2.78 1.45 18.94
CA CYS A 2 -3.29 0.09 18.73
C CYS A 2 -2.09 -0.83 18.47
N LEU A 3 -1.96 -1.93 19.22
CA LEU A 3 -0.89 -2.91 19.03
C LEU A 3 -0.92 -3.45 17.58
N PRO A 4 0.24 -3.77 16.97
CA PRO A 4 0.29 -4.34 15.63
C PRO A 4 -0.46 -5.68 15.62
N ARG A 5 -1.64 -5.68 15.00
CA ARG A 5 -2.49 -6.88 14.89
C ARG A 5 -2.22 -7.55 13.55
N VAL A 6 -1.55 -8.71 13.58
CA VAL A 6 -1.37 -9.53 12.40
C VAL A 6 -2.73 -10.08 11.97
N THR A 7 -3.08 -9.87 10.70
CA THR A 7 -4.31 -10.36 10.08
C THR A 7 -3.95 -11.17 8.84
N ALA A 8 -4.57 -12.33 8.67
CA ALA A 8 -4.32 -13.18 7.50
C ALA A 8 -4.62 -12.43 6.20
N ALA A 9 -3.75 -12.58 5.20
CA ALA A 9 -3.99 -12.06 3.87
C ALA A 9 -5.05 -12.90 3.15
N THR A 10 -5.95 -12.21 2.44
CA THR A 10 -7.03 -12.84 1.67
C THR A 10 -7.13 -12.31 0.25
N VAL A 11 -6.29 -11.33 -0.10
CA VAL A 11 -6.28 -10.67 -1.40
C VAL A 11 -4.84 -10.62 -1.92
N VAL A 12 -4.69 -11.00 -3.19
CA VAL A 12 -3.47 -10.78 -3.97
C VAL A 12 -3.64 -9.44 -4.69
N ASP A 13 -2.70 -8.53 -4.50
CA ASP A 13 -2.69 -7.22 -5.15
C ASP A 13 -1.39 -7.00 -5.92
N HIS A 14 -1.45 -6.25 -7.03
CA HIS A 14 -0.25 -5.86 -7.75
C HIS A 14 0.48 -4.76 -6.99
N VAL A 15 1.78 -4.93 -6.77
CA VAL A 15 2.59 -3.97 -5.98
C VAL A 15 2.49 -2.56 -6.55
N THR A 16 2.52 -2.43 -7.88
CA THR A 16 2.38 -1.16 -8.58
C THR A 16 1.13 -1.13 -9.43
N LYS A 17 0.56 0.08 -9.61
CA LYS A 17 -0.55 0.31 -10.52
C LYS A 17 -0.18 -0.01 -11.97
N ASP A 18 1.09 0.16 -12.34
CA ASP A 18 1.56 -0.05 -13.71
C ASP A 18 1.62 -1.53 -14.08
N SER A 19 1.86 -2.41 -13.11
CA SER A 19 1.77 -3.86 -13.31
C SER A 19 0.39 -4.30 -13.82
N LYS A 20 -0.69 -3.53 -13.55
CA LYS A 20 -2.05 -3.84 -14.02
C LYS A 20 -2.27 -3.51 -15.50
N LYS A 21 -1.31 -2.86 -16.17
CA LYS A 21 -1.47 -2.34 -17.55
C LYS A 21 -1.02 -3.30 -18.65
N THR A 22 -0.08 -4.19 -18.36
CA THR A 22 0.43 -5.17 -19.33
C THR A 22 -0.05 -6.56 -18.95
N GLU A 23 -0.19 -7.45 -19.92
CA GLU A 23 -0.57 -8.84 -19.67
C GLU A 23 0.46 -9.56 -18.79
N ASP A 24 1.74 -9.42 -19.13
CA ASP A 24 2.85 -9.96 -18.33
C ASP A 24 2.83 -9.42 -16.91
N GLY A 25 2.64 -8.10 -16.72
CA GLY A 25 2.56 -7.51 -15.38
C GLY A 25 1.31 -7.97 -14.62
N PHE A 26 0.21 -8.21 -15.33
CA PHE A 26 -1.05 -8.59 -14.73
C PHE A 26 -1.00 -10.04 -14.21
N PHE A 27 -0.40 -10.96 -14.99
CA PHE A 27 -0.34 -12.39 -14.66
C PHE A 27 0.94 -12.82 -13.94
N ALA A 28 2.08 -12.19 -14.19
CA ALA A 28 3.35 -12.53 -13.55
C ALA A 28 3.70 -11.62 -12.36
N GLY A 29 2.96 -10.52 -12.17
CA GLY A 29 3.14 -9.59 -11.06
C GLY A 29 4.17 -8.50 -11.35
N PRO A 30 4.83 -7.95 -10.30
CA PRO A 30 4.93 -8.44 -8.93
C PRO A 30 3.63 -8.32 -8.12
N PHE A 31 3.43 -9.28 -7.20
CA PHE A 31 2.28 -9.36 -6.30
C PHE A 31 2.65 -9.15 -4.82
N GLN A 32 1.70 -8.64 -4.04
CA GLN A 32 1.75 -8.57 -2.58
C GLN A 32 0.48 -9.19 -1.97
N SER A 33 0.63 -9.76 -0.78
CA SER A 33 -0.47 -10.37 -0.02
C SER A 33 -1.02 -9.39 1.01
N LEU A 34 -2.30 -9.02 0.91
CA LEU A 34 -2.96 -8.06 1.80
C LEU A 34 -4.23 -8.64 2.41
N CYS A 35 -4.58 -8.19 3.62
CA CYS A 35 -5.92 -8.43 4.15
C CYS A 35 -6.93 -7.48 3.49
N LYS A 36 -8.21 -7.88 3.45
CA LYS A 36 -9.27 -7.12 2.77
C LYS A 36 -9.35 -5.66 3.20
N THR A 37 -9.20 -5.38 4.50
CA THR A 37 -9.27 -4.02 5.05
C THR A 37 -8.16 -3.11 4.51
N HIS A 38 -6.90 -3.58 4.48
CA HIS A 38 -5.78 -2.76 4.01
C HIS A 38 -5.76 -2.65 2.48
N HIS A 39 -6.17 -3.70 1.78
CA HIS A 39 -6.36 -3.67 0.33
C HIS A 39 -7.39 -2.59 -0.07
N ASP A 40 -8.56 -2.60 0.54
CA ASP A 40 -9.66 -1.70 0.17
C ASP A 40 -9.48 -0.26 0.68
N SER A 41 -8.67 -0.05 1.72
CA SER A 41 -8.44 1.24 2.36
C SER A 41 -7.08 1.84 2.00
N THR A 42 -6.01 1.44 2.67
CA THR A 42 -4.70 2.08 2.57
C THR A 42 -4.13 1.94 1.17
N LYS A 43 -4.07 0.72 0.63
CA LYS A 43 -3.50 0.46 -0.70
C LYS A 43 -4.30 1.16 -1.80
N GLN A 44 -5.64 1.07 -1.75
CA GLN A 44 -6.50 1.79 -2.69
C GLN A 44 -6.25 3.32 -2.66
N ARG A 45 -6.06 3.90 -1.48
CA ARG A 45 -5.78 5.34 -1.33
C ARG A 45 -4.41 5.72 -1.85
N GLU A 46 -3.39 4.91 -1.59
CA GLU A 46 -2.03 5.10 -2.11
C GLU A 46 -2.03 5.10 -3.63
N GLU A 47 -2.68 4.12 -4.27
CA GLU A 47 -2.76 4.05 -5.73
C GLU A 47 -3.50 5.23 -6.36
N LYS A 48 -4.58 5.71 -5.72
CA LYS A 48 -5.35 6.86 -6.21
C LYS A 48 -4.60 8.18 -6.05
N ARG A 49 -3.85 8.34 -4.95
CA ARG A 49 -3.18 9.60 -4.62
C ARG A 49 -1.74 9.67 -5.13
N GLY A 50 -1.12 8.54 -5.46
CA GLY A 50 0.27 8.47 -5.90
C GLY A 50 1.27 8.85 -4.80
N ARG A 51 0.89 8.68 -3.53
CA ARG A 51 1.76 8.97 -2.37
C ARG A 51 1.56 7.95 -1.25
N ILE A 52 2.59 7.77 -0.44
CA ILE A 52 2.57 6.85 0.71
C ILE A 52 1.61 7.39 1.79
N ILE A 53 0.82 6.51 2.39
CA ILE A 53 -0.14 6.87 3.43
C ILE A 53 0.31 6.26 4.75
N GLY A 54 0.55 7.12 5.75
CA GLY A 54 0.89 6.69 7.10
C GLY A 54 1.90 7.63 7.75
N CYS A 55 2.24 7.33 9.00
CA CYS A 55 3.33 7.92 9.74
C CYS A 55 4.09 6.83 10.49
N ASP A 56 5.32 7.12 10.90
CA ASP A 56 6.08 6.28 11.82
C ASP A 56 5.57 6.43 13.27
N ASP A 57 6.27 5.79 14.21
CA ASP A 57 5.93 5.76 15.63
C ASP A 57 6.04 7.13 16.31
N ASP A 58 6.86 8.04 15.77
CA ASP A 58 7.01 9.43 16.22
C ASP A 58 5.95 10.36 15.59
N GLY A 59 5.13 9.84 14.67
CA GLY A 59 4.08 10.59 13.99
C GLY A 59 4.57 11.34 12.74
N VAL A 60 5.79 11.08 12.27
CA VAL A 60 6.34 11.69 11.05
C VAL A 60 5.76 11.00 9.82
N PRO A 61 5.23 11.73 8.83
CA PRO A 61 4.65 11.12 7.63
C PRO A 61 5.64 10.25 6.85
N LEU A 62 5.23 9.05 6.44
CA LEU A 62 6.11 8.10 5.73
C LEU A 62 6.49 8.54 4.31
N ASP A 63 5.69 9.42 3.69
CA ASP A 63 5.98 9.93 2.35
C ASP A 63 7.14 10.95 2.40
N PRO A 64 8.29 10.68 1.76
CA PRO A 64 9.43 11.60 1.74
C PRO A 64 9.12 12.94 1.06
N ASN A 65 8.08 12.99 0.23
CA ASN A 65 7.65 14.22 -0.41
C ASN A 65 6.67 15.03 0.45
N HIS A 66 6.28 14.53 1.63
CA HIS A 66 5.39 15.26 2.52
C HIS A 66 6.08 16.52 3.06
N HIS A 67 5.38 17.65 3.12
CA HIS A 67 5.94 18.93 3.59
C HIS A 67 6.39 18.94 5.08
N TRP A 68 6.06 17.89 5.84
CA TRP A 68 6.49 17.67 7.22
C TRP A 68 7.56 16.58 7.36
N ASN A 69 7.93 15.91 6.26
CA ASN A 69 9.01 14.92 6.19
C ASN A 69 10.12 15.43 5.25
N ARG A 70 10.46 16.72 5.40
CA ARG A 70 11.51 17.42 4.65
C ARG A 70 12.41 18.17 5.61
#